data_AF-A0A252DRN1-F1
#
_entry.id   AF-A0A252DRN1-F1
#
_cell.length_a   1.000
_cell.length_b   1.000
_cell.length_c   1.000
_cell.angle_alpha   90.00
_cell.angle_beta   90.00
_cell.angle_gamma   90.00
#
_symmetry.space_group_name_H-M   'P 1'
#
loop_
_entity.id
_entity.type
_entity.pdbx_description
1 polymer ?
#
loop_
_entity_poly.entity_id
_entity_poly.type
_entity_poly.pdbx_seq_one_letter_code
_entity_poly.pdbx_strand_id
1 'polypeptide(L)'
;MSTEKYCYVFASHKQKHQNFFQQMDRDEREALLQEIKSNYREILINYFTTEKTLKEKIDKFINAVFCANIPVPQIIEIHMEIIEEFAKQLRLEGRSDEALLDYRLTLIDILAHLCETYRCSIYK
;
A
#
# COMPACT_ATOMS: atom_id res chain seq x y z
N MET A 1 16.37 -10.54 17.12
CA MET A 1 17.38 -9.47 16.89
C MET A 1 16.74 -8.39 16.04
N SER A 2 16.28 -7.34 16.73
CA SER A 2 16.18 -5.92 16.33
C SER A 2 15.57 -5.58 14.96
N THR A 3 14.23 -5.48 14.93
CA THR A 3 13.40 -4.86 13.89
C THR A 3 13.62 -3.35 13.73
N GLU A 4 14.40 -2.71 14.62
CA GLU A 4 14.75 -1.29 14.58
C GLU A 4 15.71 -0.90 13.43
N LYS A 5 16.34 -1.86 12.76
CA LYS A 5 17.37 -1.57 11.74
C LYS A 5 16.83 -1.07 10.40
N TYR A 6 15.55 -1.27 10.11
CA TYR A 6 14.94 -0.82 8.84
C TYR A 6 14.37 0.61 8.94
N CYS A 7 14.10 1.10 10.14
CA CYS A 7 13.39 2.38 10.34
C CYS A 7 14.32 3.60 10.32
N TYR A 8 15.63 3.45 10.57
CA TYR A 8 16.56 4.60 10.67
C TYR A 8 17.53 4.77 9.49
N VAL A 9 17.64 3.81 8.57
CA VAL A 9 18.62 3.88 7.46
C VAL A 9 18.10 4.70 6.26
N PHE A 10 16.79 4.93 6.14
CA PHE A 10 16.21 5.66 4.99
C PHE A 10 16.00 7.16 5.24
N ALA A 11 16.22 7.64 6.47
CA ALA A 11 16.01 9.05 6.83
C ALA A 11 17.21 9.98 6.54
N SER A 12 18.34 9.49 6.00
CA SER A 12 19.56 10.33 5.88
C SER A 12 20.46 10.05 4.68
N HIS A 13 20.13 9.13 3.77
CA HIS A 13 20.96 8.89 2.59
C HIS A 13 20.22 9.24 1.31
N LYS A 14 20.51 10.46 0.82
CA LYS A 14 20.53 10.90 -0.59
C LYS A 14 19.60 10.12 -1.52
N GLN A 15 18.50 10.75 -1.95
CA GLN A 15 17.91 10.89 -3.31
C GLN A 15 18.37 9.97 -4.49
N LYS A 16 18.98 8.81 -4.27
CA LYS A 16 19.72 8.04 -5.28
C LYS A 16 19.08 6.70 -5.61
N HIS A 17 17.89 6.39 -5.09
CA HIS A 17 17.21 5.10 -5.32
C HIS A 17 15.74 5.28 -5.76
N GLN A 18 15.44 6.26 -6.61
CA GLN A 18 14.12 6.37 -7.23
C GLN A 18 13.83 5.29 -8.30
N ASN A 19 14.72 4.31 -8.53
CA ASN A 19 14.55 3.28 -9.57
C ASN A 19 14.63 1.83 -9.04
N PHE A 20 14.44 1.60 -7.73
CA PHE A 20 14.63 0.26 -7.16
C PHE A 20 13.72 -0.80 -7.81
N PHE A 21 12.43 -0.50 -7.98
CA PHE A 21 11.47 -1.42 -8.61
C PHE A 21 11.75 -1.73 -10.09
N GLN A 22 12.41 -0.81 -10.81
CA GLN A 22 12.79 -1.03 -12.21
C GLN A 22 14.12 -1.81 -12.36
N GLN A 23 14.91 -1.89 -11.28
CA GLN A 23 16.21 -2.56 -11.24
C GLN A 23 16.14 -3.95 -10.60
N MET A 24 15.06 -4.26 -9.90
CA MET A 24 14.80 -5.57 -9.30
C MET A 24 14.62 -6.64 -10.37
N ASP A 25 15.12 -7.84 -10.08
CA ASP A 25 14.79 -9.00 -10.89
C ASP A 25 13.31 -9.38 -10.71
N ARG A 26 12.79 -10.18 -11.64
CA ARG A 26 11.37 -10.53 -11.68
C ARG A 26 10.88 -11.14 -10.36
N ASP A 27 11.66 -12.02 -9.75
CA ASP A 27 11.26 -12.72 -8.52
C ASP A 27 11.21 -11.76 -7.31
N GLU A 28 12.17 -10.84 -7.21
CA GLU A 28 12.18 -9.82 -6.15
C GLU A 28 11.02 -8.84 -6.30
N ARG A 29 10.72 -8.44 -7.55
CA ARG A 29 9.60 -7.56 -7.87
C ARG A 29 8.27 -8.22 -7.51
N GLU A 30 8.11 -9.49 -7.82
CA GLU A 30 6.90 -10.25 -7.50
C GLU A 30 6.74 -10.41 -5.97
N ALA A 31 7.81 -10.71 -5.25
CA ALA A 31 7.78 -10.77 -3.79
C ALA A 31 7.36 -9.44 -3.14
N LEU A 32 7.90 -8.33 -3.63
CA LEU A 32 7.54 -6.98 -3.17
C LEU A 32 6.06 -6.67 -3.46
N LEU A 33 5.57 -7.00 -4.66
CA LEU A 33 4.16 -6.79 -5.01
C LEU A 33 3.23 -7.61 -4.11
N GLN A 34 3.61 -8.85 -3.77
CA GLN A 34 2.84 -9.67 -2.83
C GLN A 34 2.83 -9.07 -1.41
N GLU A 35 3.97 -8.56 -0.93
CA GLU A 35 4.03 -7.86 0.37
C GLU A 35 3.11 -6.64 0.38
N ILE A 36 3.14 -5.84 -0.67
CA ILE A 36 2.34 -4.62 -0.81
C ILE A 36 0.86 -4.96 -0.90
N LYS A 37 0.49 -6.00 -1.67
CA LYS A 37 -0.88 -6.51 -1.74
C LYS A 37 -1.36 -6.96 -0.37
N SER A 38 -0.53 -7.69 0.39
CA SER A 38 -0.85 -8.12 1.76
C SER A 38 -1.08 -6.92 2.70
N ASN A 39 -0.16 -5.96 2.71
CA ASN A 39 -0.29 -4.75 3.53
C ASN A 39 -1.55 -3.94 3.16
N TYR A 40 -1.85 -3.79 1.87
CA TYR A 40 -3.05 -3.09 1.41
C TYR A 40 -4.34 -3.81 1.82
N ARG A 41 -4.36 -5.15 1.75
CA ARG A 41 -5.49 -5.95 2.20
C ARG A 41 -5.78 -5.73 3.68
N GLU A 42 -4.74 -5.67 4.53
CA GLU A 42 -4.91 -5.37 5.95
C GLU A 42 -5.51 -3.98 6.19
N ILE A 43 -5.07 -2.97 5.41
CA ILE A 43 -5.64 -1.63 5.48
C ILE A 43 -7.13 -1.66 5.15
N LEU A 44 -7.53 -2.33 4.06
CA LEU A 44 -8.94 -2.46 3.69
C LEU A 44 -9.78 -3.11 4.79
N ILE A 45 -9.34 -4.26 5.33
CA ILE A 45 -10.09 -4.97 6.38
C ILE A 45 -10.30 -4.08 7.61
N ASN A 46 -9.30 -3.26 7.95
CA ASN A 46 -9.32 -2.47 9.17
C ASN A 46 -9.84 -1.04 8.97
N TYR A 47 -10.07 -0.58 7.72
CA TYR A 47 -10.34 0.82 7.40
C TYR A 47 -11.59 1.38 8.10
N PHE A 48 -12.67 0.61 8.12
CA PHE A 48 -13.94 1.01 8.74
C PHE A 48 -14.06 0.55 10.20
N THR A 49 -12.97 0.05 10.79
CA THR A 49 -12.93 -0.39 12.18
C THR A 49 -12.36 0.72 13.08
N THR A 50 -12.56 0.62 14.39
CA THR A 50 -11.98 1.56 15.37
C THR A 50 -10.53 1.22 15.75
N GLU A 51 -9.81 0.52 14.87
CA GLU A 51 -8.44 0.06 15.13
C GLU A 51 -7.46 1.23 15.19
N LYS A 52 -6.77 1.35 16.33
CA LYS A 52 -5.82 2.46 16.59
C LYS A 52 -4.53 2.38 15.75
N THR A 53 -4.19 1.20 15.24
CA THR A 53 -2.97 0.94 14.47
C THR A 53 -3.14 1.19 12.98
N LEU A 54 -4.36 1.48 12.50
CA LEU A 54 -4.65 1.71 11.07
C LEU A 54 -3.74 2.79 10.46
N LYS A 55 -3.52 3.88 11.18
CA LYS A 55 -2.63 4.97 10.75
C LYS A 55 -1.20 4.46 10.50
N GLU A 56 -0.67 3.66 11.42
CA GLU A 56 0.69 3.11 11.29
C GLU A 56 0.79 2.15 10.09
N LYS A 57 -0.27 1.38 9.81
CA LYS A 57 -0.35 0.52 8.63
C LYS A 57 -0.34 1.33 7.34
N ILE A 58 -1.12 2.41 7.29
CA ILE A 58 -1.15 3.34 6.15
C ILE A 58 0.24 3.97 5.97
N ASP A 59 0.85 4.51 7.02
CA ASP A 59 2.18 5.15 6.94
C ASP A 59 3.24 4.14 6.45
N LYS A 60 3.22 2.90 6.95
CA LYS A 60 4.13 1.83 6.50
C LYS A 60 3.92 1.50 5.02
N PHE A 61 2.67 1.37 4.59
CA PHE A 61 2.33 1.10 3.19
C PHE A 61 2.80 2.22 2.27
N ILE A 62 2.51 3.48 2.61
CA ILE A 62 2.89 4.65 1.81
C ILE A 62 4.41 4.75 1.66
N ASN A 63 5.16 4.53 2.74
CA ASN A 63 6.62 4.51 2.70
C ASN A 63 7.15 3.42 1.76
N ALA A 64 6.60 2.19 1.82
CA ALA A 64 7.03 1.09 0.95
C ALA A 64 6.80 1.42 -0.53
N VAL A 65 5.59 1.90 -0.87
CA VAL A 65 5.21 2.27 -2.23
C VAL A 65 6.03 3.43 -2.76
N PHE A 66 6.26 4.46 -1.94
CA PHE A 66 7.06 5.63 -2.29
C PHE A 66 8.53 5.27 -2.53
N CYS A 67 9.14 4.52 -1.61
CA CYS A 67 10.55 4.10 -1.73
C CYS A 67 10.79 3.17 -2.92
N ALA A 68 9.84 2.28 -3.21
CA ALA A 68 9.91 1.43 -4.38
C ALA A 68 9.60 2.19 -5.69
N ASN A 69 9.13 3.44 -5.64
CA ASN A 69 8.67 4.21 -6.80
C ASN A 69 7.61 3.44 -7.62
N ILE A 70 6.62 2.87 -6.93
CA ILE A 70 5.57 2.10 -7.57
C ILE A 70 4.61 3.05 -8.31
N PRO A 71 4.30 2.76 -9.59
CA PRO A 71 3.37 3.58 -10.35
C PRO A 71 1.97 3.57 -9.72
N VAL A 72 1.31 4.73 -9.68
CA VAL A 72 -0.08 4.85 -9.22
C VAL A 72 -1.03 3.84 -9.88
N PRO A 73 -0.95 3.58 -11.21
CA PRO A 73 -1.77 2.52 -11.83
C PRO A 73 -1.63 1.15 -11.18
N GLN A 74 -0.43 0.78 -10.69
CA GLN A 74 -0.20 -0.50 -10.01
C GLN A 74 -0.91 -0.58 -8.67
N ILE A 75 -1.02 0.55 -7.95
CA ILE A 75 -1.76 0.62 -6.68
C ILE A 75 -3.26 0.43 -6.93
N ILE A 76 -3.77 1.05 -8.00
CA ILE A 76 -5.17 0.90 -8.42
C ILE A 76 -5.45 -0.55 -8.83
N GLU A 77 -4.53 -1.18 -9.56
CA GLU A 77 -4.64 -2.60 -9.95
C GLU A 77 -4.70 -3.51 -8.71
N ILE A 78 -3.80 -3.32 -7.74
CA ILE A 78 -3.81 -4.05 -6.46
C ILE A 78 -5.14 -3.87 -5.73
N HIS A 79 -5.68 -2.65 -5.69
CA HIS A 79 -6.99 -2.38 -5.09
C HIS A 79 -8.09 -3.18 -5.80
N MET A 80 -8.15 -3.11 -7.13
CA MET A 80 -9.16 -3.80 -7.93
C MET A 80 -9.11 -5.31 -7.75
N GLU A 81 -7.92 -5.91 -7.74
CA GLU A 81 -7.74 -7.34 -7.50
C GLU A 81 -8.28 -7.77 -6.13
N ILE A 82 -7.97 -7.02 -5.07
CA ILE A 82 -8.44 -7.37 -3.72
C ILE A 82 -9.96 -7.20 -3.60
N ILE A 83 -10.53 -6.15 -4.20
CA ILE A 83 -11.99 -5.96 -4.23
C ILE A 83 -12.68 -7.11 -4.98
N GLU A 84 -12.11 -7.58 -6.09
CA GLU A 84 -12.63 -8.74 -6.81
C GLU A 84 -12.55 -10.03 -5.97
N GLU A 85 -11.46 -10.23 -5.23
CA GLU A 85 -11.30 -11.35 -4.30
C GLU A 85 -12.34 -11.30 -3.16
N PHE A 86 -12.58 -10.13 -2.57
CA PHE A 86 -13.63 -9.95 -1.55
C PHE A 86 -15.02 -10.18 -2.12
N ALA A 87 -15.32 -9.71 -3.33
CA ALA A 87 -16.61 -9.94 -3.98
C ALA A 87 -16.86 -11.43 -4.21
N LYS A 88 -15.84 -12.17 -4.68
CA LYS A 88 -15.91 -13.64 -4.84
C LYS A 88 -16.20 -14.31 -3.50
N GLN A 89 -15.52 -13.93 -2.42
CA GLN A 89 -15.73 -14.48 -1.09
C GLN A 89 -17.14 -14.18 -0.55
N LEU A 90 -17.61 -12.94 -0.63
CA LEU A 90 -18.94 -12.55 -0.16
C LEU A 90 -20.06 -13.30 -0.90
N ARG A 91 -19.93 -13.47 -2.22
CA ARG A 91 -20.89 -14.24 -3.02
C ARG A 91 -20.93 -15.71 -2.63
N LEU A 92 -19.78 -16.31 -2.31
CA LEU A 92 -19.71 -17.69 -1.79
C LEU A 92 -20.37 -17.82 -0.41
N GLU A 93 -20.30 -16.77 0.41
CA GLU A 93 -20.99 -16.68 1.70
C GLU A 93 -22.47 -16.29 1.61
N GLY A 94 -22.99 -16.02 0.40
CA GLY A 94 -24.37 -15.56 0.18
C GLY A 94 -24.64 -14.13 0.65
N ARG A 95 -23.60 -13.29 0.73
CA ARG A 95 -23.66 -11.89 1.16
C ARG A 95 -23.63 -10.93 -0.04
N SER A 96 -24.21 -9.74 0.14
CA SER A 96 -24.12 -8.65 -0.85
C SER A 96 -22.70 -8.09 -0.91
N ASP A 97 -22.24 -7.75 -2.10
CA ASP A 97 -20.94 -7.09 -2.36
C ASP A 97 -21.06 -5.57 -2.52
N GLU A 98 -22.24 -4.99 -2.30
CA GLU A 98 -22.48 -3.54 -2.41
C GLU A 98 -21.60 -2.70 -1.48
N ALA A 99 -21.33 -3.20 -0.26
CA ALA A 99 -20.46 -2.53 0.71
C ALA A 99 -19.00 -2.38 0.22
N LEU A 100 -18.57 -3.15 -0.78
CA LEU A 100 -17.24 -3.02 -1.35
C LEU A 100 -17.04 -1.68 -2.08
N LEU A 101 -18.12 -0.99 -2.47
CA LEU A 101 -18.05 0.34 -3.06
C LEU A 101 -17.49 1.38 -2.08
N ASP A 102 -17.67 1.18 -0.77
CA ASP A 102 -17.17 2.10 0.25
C ASP A 102 -15.62 2.09 0.31
N TYR A 103 -14.97 1.00 -0.08
CA TYR A 103 -13.51 0.94 -0.18
C TYR A 103 -12.90 1.89 -1.22
N ARG A 104 -13.72 2.51 -2.07
CA ARG A 104 -13.28 3.65 -2.90
C ARG A 104 -12.74 4.79 -2.03
N LEU A 105 -13.31 5.00 -0.84
CA LEU A 105 -12.81 5.98 0.12
C LEU A 105 -11.39 5.62 0.58
N THR A 106 -11.13 4.34 0.87
CA THR A 106 -9.80 3.85 1.23
C THR A 106 -8.78 4.08 0.12
N LEU A 107 -9.16 3.86 -1.14
CA LEU A 107 -8.28 4.14 -2.28
C LEU A 107 -7.96 5.64 -2.39
N ILE A 108 -8.98 6.50 -2.30
CA ILE A 108 -8.80 7.96 -2.34
C ILE A 108 -7.85 8.42 -1.23
N ASP A 109 -8.03 7.90 -0.02
CA ASP A 109 -7.23 8.25 1.16
C ASP A 109 -5.76 7.85 0.99
N ILE A 110 -5.50 6.63 0.50
CA ILE A 110 -4.16 6.14 0.21
C ILE A 110 -3.47 6.99 -0.87
N LEU A 111 -4.19 7.33 -1.94
CA LEU A 111 -3.65 8.19 -2.99
C LEU A 111 -3.36 9.61 -2.48
N ALA A 112 -4.21 10.14 -1.61
CA ALA A 112 -3.98 11.44 -0.97
C ALA A 112 -2.71 11.44 -0.11
N HIS A 113 -2.51 10.42 0.73
CA HIS A 113 -1.30 10.27 1.53
C HIS A 113 -0.03 10.13 0.68
N LEU A 114 -0.12 9.38 -0.44
CA LEU A 114 1.00 9.23 -1.36
C LEU A 114 1.33 10.56 -2.07
N CYS A 115 0.31 11.27 -2.56
CA CYS A 115 0.46 12.59 -3.16
C CYS A 115 1.11 13.59 -2.21
N GLU A 116 0.69 13.61 -0.95
CA GLU A 116 1.26 14.47 0.07
C GLU A 116 2.73 14.12 0.36
N THR A 117 3.06 12.83 0.35
CA THR A 117 4.45 12.34 0.50
C THR A 117 5.32 12.81 -0.66
N TYR A 118 4.86 12.66 -1.91
CA TYR A 118 5.56 13.18 -3.09
C TYR A 118 5.72 14.69 -3.03
N ARG A 119 4.65 15.43 -2.68
CA ARG A 119 4.67 16.88 -2.53
C ARG A 119 5.75 17.31 -1.53
N CYS A 120 5.78 16.71 -0.35
CA CYS A 120 6.76 17.01 0.69
C CYS A 120 8.20 16.63 0.31
N SER A 121 8.38 15.63 -0.57
CA SER A 121 9.71 15.21 -1.03
C SER A 121 10.37 16.18 -2.01
N ILE A 122 9.59 16.99 -2.73
CA ILE A 122 10.09 17.98 -3.70
C ILE A 122 10.65 19.23 -2.99
N TYR A 123 10.14 19.53 -1.80
CA TYR A 123 10.52 20.71 -1.02
C TYR A 123 11.62 20.44 0.02
N LYS A 124 12.22 19.24 0.03
CA LYS A 124 13.32 18.84 0.92
C LYS A 124 14.58 18.52 0.12
#